data_AF-A0A1J5WSU0-F1
#
_entry.id   AF-A0A1J5WSU0-F1
#
_cell.length_a   1.000
_cell.length_b   1.000
_cell.length_c   1.000
_cell.angle_alpha   90.00
_cell.angle_beta   90.00
_cell.angle_gamma   90.00
#
_symmetry.space_group_name_H-M   'P 1'
#
loop_
_entity.id
_entity.type
_entity.pdbx_description
1 polymer ?
#
loop_
_entity_poly.entity_id
_entity_poly.type
_entity_poly.pdbx_seq_one_letter_code
_entity_poly.pdbx_strand_id
1 'polypeptide(L)'
;MDEYRKAAGGNEEVEIRLSALLTQLQASASFLLACDLPNEAVLLTEKTTVTLSNIEISEKLFFVLLEKTRVTVGGSFSITGHNYSYDCIREHGMARNSPFELVRSWVVVSPLALENIGRMAPNSIGCSLESVNLRSTGLINILPKLRIHGDCEIESLRLSASEKEHVAEVLAQENPFCVGRVKKMWLREYAVGVITKMSLKDSEIESLVLYASEEAHVAAVLAQKKPFCVGGVKKMWLLGYAASVITKMSLKDCEIEYLRLDATRRKHVAEVLAQEKPFCVGRVKKMWLYEYAVGVITKMSIHEDNTMESFVLGGYKDYFSGILEEGDNSIDLGRIRTGGLRVPERIKRKLRYTLVDGEGKEVLEE
;
A
#
# COMPACT_ATOMS: atom_id res chain seq x y z
N MET A 1 10.42 -31.08 -14.76
CA MET A 1 10.06 -32.44 -14.29
C MET A 1 9.09 -32.37 -13.10
N ASP A 2 9.39 -31.62 -12.03
CA ASP A 2 8.53 -31.59 -10.83
C ASP A 2 7.14 -30.97 -11.00
N GLU A 3 6.94 -30.01 -11.91
CA GLU A 3 5.62 -29.41 -12.13
C GLU A 3 4.65 -30.33 -12.89
N TYR A 4 5.18 -31.24 -13.71
CA TYR A 4 4.37 -32.23 -14.43
C TYR A 4 3.77 -33.28 -13.48
N ARG A 5 4.55 -33.69 -12.47
CA ARG A 5 4.08 -34.61 -11.41
C ARG A 5 2.92 -34.02 -10.60
N LYS A 6 2.96 -32.71 -10.37
CA LYS A 6 1.87 -31.98 -9.69
C LYS A 6 0.60 -31.90 -10.54
N ALA A 7 0.71 -31.67 -11.84
CA ALA A 7 -0.45 -31.64 -12.75
C ALA A 7 -1.09 -33.04 -12.93
N ALA A 8 -0.28 -34.10 -12.88
CA ALA A 8 -0.74 -35.49 -12.91
C ALA A 8 -1.30 -35.98 -11.56
N GLY A 9 -1.19 -35.20 -10.48
CA GLY A 9 -1.64 -35.60 -9.14
C GLY A 9 -0.91 -36.84 -8.59
N GLY A 10 0.30 -37.13 -9.07
CA GLY A 10 1.03 -38.37 -8.74
C GLY A 10 0.52 -39.63 -9.45
N ASN A 11 -0.33 -39.49 -10.47
CA ASN A 11 -0.75 -40.60 -11.33
C ASN A 11 0.33 -40.90 -12.38
N GLU A 12 1.04 -42.01 -12.19
CA GLU A 12 2.15 -42.45 -13.04
C GLU A 12 1.73 -42.65 -14.52
N GLU A 13 0.49 -43.07 -14.78
CA GLU A 13 -0.03 -43.23 -16.14
C GLU A 13 -0.26 -41.88 -16.83
N VAL A 14 -0.73 -40.88 -16.08
CA VAL A 14 -0.90 -39.51 -16.58
C VAL A 14 0.46 -38.84 -16.81
N GLU A 15 1.45 -39.08 -15.93
CA GLU A 15 2.83 -38.63 -16.14
C GLU A 15 3.44 -39.21 -17.42
N ILE A 16 3.27 -40.51 -17.67
CA ILE A 16 3.77 -41.18 -18.88
C ILE A 16 3.09 -40.62 -20.14
N ARG A 17 1.76 -40.45 -20.12
CA ARG A 17 1.00 -39.89 -21.26
C ARG A 17 1.39 -38.44 -21.55
N LEU A 18 1.52 -37.59 -20.53
CA LEU A 18 1.99 -36.22 -20.68
C LEU A 18 3.43 -36.18 -21.22
N SER A 19 4.32 -37.04 -20.72
CA SER A 19 5.71 -37.11 -21.17
C SER A 19 5.82 -37.55 -22.64
N ALA A 20 4.99 -38.50 -23.08
CA ALA A 20 4.92 -38.92 -24.48
C ALA A 20 4.33 -37.84 -25.40
N LEU A 21 3.38 -37.04 -24.91
CA LEU A 21 2.84 -35.89 -25.66
C LEU A 21 3.90 -34.79 -25.83
N LEU A 22 4.69 -34.52 -24.78
CA LEU A 22 5.74 -33.50 -24.81
C LEU A 22 6.86 -33.82 -25.79
N THR A 23 7.18 -35.09 -26.03
CA THR A 23 8.18 -35.48 -27.04
C THR A 23 7.69 -35.31 -28.48
N GLN A 24 6.37 -35.19 -28.68
CA GLN A 24 5.76 -35.02 -29.99
C GLN A 24 5.43 -33.56 -30.32
N LEU A 25 5.24 -32.71 -29.30
CA LEU A 25 4.89 -31.31 -29.49
C LEU A 25 6.12 -30.41 -29.65
N GLN A 26 6.15 -29.63 -30.73
CA GLN A 26 7.11 -28.54 -30.87
C GLN A 26 6.54 -27.25 -30.27
N ALA A 27 7.35 -26.57 -29.45
CA ALA A 27 6.97 -25.30 -28.87
C ALA A 27 6.87 -24.22 -29.96
N SER A 28 5.72 -23.55 -30.04
CA SER A 28 5.57 -22.40 -30.95
C SER A 28 6.34 -21.19 -30.42
N ALA A 29 6.91 -20.39 -31.32
CA ALA A 29 7.54 -19.11 -30.98
C ALA A 29 6.50 -18.07 -30.50
N SER A 30 5.28 -18.13 -31.04
CA SER A 30 4.19 -17.20 -30.73
C SER A 30 2.85 -17.93 -30.64
N PHE A 31 2.02 -17.49 -29.70
CA PHE A 31 0.68 -18.04 -29.50
C PHE A 31 -0.31 -16.91 -29.21
N LEU A 32 -1.40 -16.85 -29.97
CA LEU A 32 -2.51 -15.93 -29.68
C LEU A 32 -3.51 -16.66 -28.79
N LEU A 33 -3.69 -16.20 -27.56
CA LEU A 33 -4.74 -16.75 -26.70
C LEU A 33 -6.09 -16.17 -27.14
N ALA A 34 -7.03 -17.05 -27.47
CA ALA A 34 -8.38 -16.70 -27.90
C ALA A 34 -9.41 -17.56 -27.13
N CYS A 35 -10.68 -17.17 -27.19
CA CYS A 35 -11.77 -17.97 -26.59
C CYS A 35 -11.91 -19.32 -27.29
N ASP A 36 -11.78 -19.33 -28.62
CA ASP A 36 -11.77 -20.54 -29.43
C ASP A 36 -10.35 -21.13 -29.44
N LEU A 37 -10.09 -22.03 -28.50
CA LEU A 37 -8.82 -22.76 -28.45
C LEU A 37 -8.75 -23.82 -29.56
N PRO A 38 -7.54 -24.09 -30.09
CA PRO A 38 -7.36 -25.19 -31.04
C PRO A 38 -7.72 -26.54 -30.40
N ASN A 39 -8.26 -27.45 -31.22
CA ASN A 39 -8.58 -28.82 -30.78
C ASN A 39 -7.32 -29.68 -30.51
N GLU A 40 -6.16 -29.21 -30.96
CA GLU A 40 -4.87 -29.88 -30.77
C GLU A 40 -4.12 -29.27 -29.57
N ALA A 41 -3.39 -30.12 -28.84
CA ALA A 41 -2.58 -29.67 -27.72
C ALA A 41 -1.42 -28.78 -28.20
N VAL A 42 -1.21 -27.64 -27.51
CA VAL A 42 -0.12 -26.71 -27.81
C VAL A 42 0.84 -26.63 -26.62
N LEU A 43 2.13 -26.82 -26.87
CA LEU A 43 3.17 -26.67 -25.85
C LEU A 43 3.62 -25.21 -25.76
N LEU A 44 3.39 -24.58 -24.61
CA LEU A 44 3.89 -23.25 -24.27
C LEU A 44 5.12 -23.36 -23.36
N THR A 45 6.12 -22.54 -23.64
CA THR A 45 7.39 -22.52 -22.89
C THR A 45 7.79 -21.08 -22.56
N GLU A 46 8.86 -20.91 -21.77
CA GLU A 46 9.45 -19.60 -21.48
C GLU A 46 9.90 -18.83 -22.74
N LYS A 47 10.10 -19.53 -23.87
CA LYS A 47 10.46 -18.93 -25.16
C LYS A 47 9.23 -18.55 -25.99
N THR A 48 8.07 -19.09 -25.66
CA THR A 48 6.81 -18.82 -26.37
C THR A 48 6.27 -17.46 -25.95
N THR A 49 5.97 -16.61 -26.94
CA THR A 49 5.30 -15.33 -26.71
C THR A 49 3.80 -15.49 -26.82
N VAL A 50 3.10 -15.40 -25.69
CA VAL A 50 1.64 -15.43 -25.59
C VAL A 50 1.10 -14.01 -25.72
N THR A 51 0.27 -13.79 -26.74
CA THR A 51 -0.44 -12.52 -26.95
C THR A 51 -1.82 -12.59 -26.32
N LEU A 52 -2.11 -11.66 -25.41
CA LEU A 52 -3.38 -11.51 -24.73
C LEU A 52 -4.09 -10.28 -25.28
N SER A 53 -5.16 -10.48 -26.04
CA SER A 53 -5.90 -9.39 -26.68
C SER A 53 -7.37 -9.74 -26.86
N ASN A 54 -8.25 -8.79 -26.54
CA ASN A 54 -9.71 -8.91 -26.71
C ASN A 54 -10.32 -10.13 -25.99
N ILE A 55 -9.73 -10.51 -24.86
CA ILE A 55 -10.17 -11.62 -24.02
C ILE A 55 -10.17 -11.20 -22.55
N GLU A 56 -10.94 -11.93 -21.77
CA GLU A 56 -10.89 -11.96 -20.31
C GLU A 56 -10.34 -13.30 -19.85
N ILE A 57 -9.39 -13.31 -18.92
CA ILE A 57 -8.89 -14.55 -18.33
C ILE A 57 -8.91 -14.53 -16.80
N SER A 58 -9.00 -15.70 -16.18
CA SER A 58 -8.85 -15.77 -14.73
C SER A 58 -7.45 -15.31 -14.30
N GLU A 59 -7.37 -14.61 -13.17
CA GLU A 59 -6.12 -14.17 -12.55
C GLU A 59 -5.12 -15.33 -12.37
N LYS A 60 -5.60 -16.55 -12.04
CA LYS A 60 -4.75 -17.73 -11.88
C LYS A 60 -4.07 -18.11 -13.18
N LEU A 61 -4.83 -18.14 -14.28
CA LEU A 61 -4.27 -18.41 -15.61
C LEU A 61 -3.28 -17.31 -16.00
N PHE A 62 -3.63 -16.04 -15.76
CA PHE A 62 -2.72 -14.92 -16.02
C PHE A 62 -1.38 -15.07 -15.30
N PHE A 63 -1.39 -15.42 -14.00
CA PHE A 63 -0.15 -15.64 -13.25
C PHE A 63 0.66 -16.83 -13.78
N VAL A 64 0.02 -17.93 -14.18
CA VAL A 64 0.74 -19.06 -14.79
C VAL A 64 1.43 -18.61 -16.08
N LEU A 65 0.74 -17.84 -16.92
CA LEU A 65 1.32 -17.32 -18.17
C LEU A 65 2.49 -16.37 -17.89
N LEU A 66 2.36 -15.46 -16.90
CA LEU A 66 3.45 -14.57 -16.49
C LEU A 66 4.69 -15.35 -16.05
N GLU A 67 4.52 -16.44 -15.31
CA GLU A 67 5.63 -17.22 -14.74
C GLU A 67 6.27 -18.20 -15.73
N LYS A 68 5.54 -18.60 -16.79
CA LYS A 68 5.93 -19.72 -17.67
C LYS A 68 6.14 -19.36 -19.12
N THR A 69 5.75 -18.17 -19.55
CA THR A 69 5.79 -17.74 -20.95
C THR A 69 6.21 -16.28 -21.05
N ARG A 70 6.59 -15.81 -22.25
CA ARG A 70 6.67 -14.37 -22.52
C ARG A 70 5.26 -13.86 -22.78
N VAL A 71 4.86 -12.76 -22.15
CA VAL A 71 3.50 -12.22 -22.28
C VAL A 71 3.53 -10.87 -22.98
N THR A 72 2.68 -10.72 -23.99
CA THR A 72 2.39 -9.43 -24.63
C THR A 72 0.91 -9.10 -24.45
N VAL A 73 0.61 -7.94 -23.88
CA VAL A 73 -0.76 -7.44 -23.72
C VAL A 73 -1.07 -6.49 -24.86
N GLY A 74 -2.14 -6.77 -25.61
CA GLY A 74 -2.66 -5.95 -26.69
C GLY A 74 -4.18 -5.78 -26.59
N GLY A 75 -4.75 -4.89 -27.40
CA GLY A 75 -6.20 -4.71 -27.50
C GLY A 75 -6.90 -4.48 -26.15
N SER A 76 -8.10 -5.07 -26.01
CA SER A 76 -8.89 -5.01 -24.78
C SER A 76 -8.70 -6.28 -23.94
N PHE A 77 -7.67 -6.32 -23.11
CA PHE A 77 -7.39 -7.44 -22.21
C PHE A 77 -7.91 -7.15 -20.78
N SER A 78 -8.50 -8.15 -20.13
CA SER A 78 -8.90 -8.06 -18.72
C SER A 78 -8.64 -9.35 -17.93
N ILE A 79 -8.54 -9.18 -16.61
CA ILE A 79 -8.48 -10.29 -15.65
C ILE A 79 -9.72 -10.33 -14.75
N THR A 80 -10.09 -11.52 -14.34
CA THR A 80 -11.23 -11.79 -13.43
C THR A 80 -10.86 -12.78 -12.33
N GLY A 81 -11.69 -12.85 -11.29
CA GLY A 81 -11.54 -13.81 -10.21
C GLY A 81 -11.65 -15.25 -10.73
N HIS A 82 -10.81 -16.14 -10.22
CA HIS A 82 -10.85 -17.53 -10.66
C HIS A 82 -12.05 -18.29 -10.06
N ASN A 83 -12.83 -18.94 -10.92
CA ASN A 83 -13.95 -19.78 -10.52
C ASN A 83 -13.83 -21.18 -11.14
N TYR A 84 -13.83 -22.21 -10.30
CA TYR A 84 -13.68 -23.61 -10.72
C TYR A 84 -14.85 -24.15 -11.54
N SER A 85 -16.00 -23.49 -11.50
CA SER A 85 -17.22 -23.92 -12.20
C SER A 85 -17.35 -23.36 -13.62
N TYR A 86 -16.43 -22.52 -14.06
CA TYR A 86 -16.53 -21.84 -15.36
C TYR A 86 -15.19 -21.79 -16.08
N ASP A 87 -15.28 -21.52 -17.39
CA ASP A 87 -14.10 -21.35 -18.23
C ASP A 87 -13.24 -20.18 -17.76
N CYS A 88 -11.92 -20.41 -17.78
CA CYS A 88 -10.88 -19.47 -17.39
C CYS A 88 -10.55 -18.45 -18.49
N ILE A 89 -11.12 -18.58 -19.68
CA ILE A 89 -10.95 -17.70 -20.85
C ILE A 89 -12.35 -17.38 -21.36
N ARG A 90 -12.65 -16.10 -21.56
CA ARG A 90 -13.96 -15.61 -21.97
C ARG A 90 -13.80 -14.42 -22.91
N GLU A 91 -14.88 -14.09 -23.59
CA GLU A 91 -14.95 -12.85 -24.36
C GLU A 91 -14.80 -11.64 -23.43
N HIS A 92 -14.17 -10.59 -23.95
CA HIS A 92 -13.95 -9.35 -23.20
C HIS A 92 -15.27 -8.65 -22.82
N GLY A 93 -15.30 -8.04 -21.62
CA GLY A 93 -16.37 -7.15 -21.17
C GLY A 93 -17.21 -7.67 -20.00
N MET A 94 -17.02 -8.93 -19.58
CA MET A 94 -17.80 -9.57 -18.50
C MET A 94 -17.39 -9.10 -17.09
N ALA A 95 -16.12 -8.75 -16.85
CA ALA A 95 -15.59 -8.33 -15.55
C ALA A 95 -16.22 -7.06 -14.97
N ARG A 96 -16.92 -6.25 -15.76
CA ARG A 96 -17.53 -4.99 -15.27
C ARG A 96 -18.48 -5.22 -14.09
N ASN A 97 -19.03 -6.43 -13.93
CA ASN A 97 -20.09 -6.71 -12.96
C ASN A 97 -19.70 -7.68 -11.83
N SER A 98 -18.46 -8.18 -11.78
CA SER A 98 -18.04 -9.11 -10.72
C SER A 98 -16.67 -8.74 -10.15
N PRO A 99 -16.63 -7.86 -9.14
CA PRO A 99 -15.42 -7.57 -8.39
C PRO A 99 -14.79 -8.84 -7.81
N PHE A 100 -13.46 -8.91 -7.72
CA PHE A 100 -12.75 -10.03 -7.10
C PHE A 100 -11.57 -9.58 -6.24
N GLU A 101 -11.05 -10.49 -5.41
CA GLU A 101 -9.88 -10.25 -4.58
C GLU A 101 -8.58 -10.65 -5.29
N LEU A 102 -7.69 -9.68 -5.54
CA LEU A 102 -6.36 -9.97 -6.09
C LEU A 102 -5.39 -10.33 -4.95
N VAL A 103 -5.19 -11.62 -4.72
CA VAL A 103 -4.40 -12.12 -3.57
C VAL A 103 -3.19 -12.93 -3.98
N ARG A 104 -1.99 -12.51 -3.54
CA ARG A 104 -0.73 -13.28 -3.62
C ARG A 104 0.16 -13.01 -2.42
N SER A 105 0.79 -14.04 -1.87
CA SER A 105 1.59 -13.91 -0.64
C SER A 105 2.76 -14.89 -0.61
N TRP A 106 3.95 -14.40 -0.26
CA TRP A 106 5.17 -15.20 -0.05
C TRP A 106 5.59 -16.05 -1.25
N VAL A 107 5.23 -15.60 -2.46
CA VAL A 107 5.60 -16.25 -3.72
C VAL A 107 6.77 -15.48 -4.32
N VAL A 108 7.89 -16.18 -4.47
CA VAL A 108 9.02 -15.72 -5.28
C VAL A 108 8.55 -15.69 -6.73
N VAL A 109 8.50 -14.49 -7.29
CA VAL A 109 8.11 -14.25 -8.68
C VAL A 109 9.31 -14.56 -9.56
N SER A 110 9.13 -15.32 -10.64
CA SER A 110 10.26 -15.59 -11.54
C SER A 110 10.79 -14.30 -12.18
N PRO A 111 12.08 -14.26 -12.55
CA PRO A 111 12.62 -13.15 -13.33
C PRO A 111 11.83 -12.91 -14.62
N LEU A 112 11.30 -13.97 -15.24
CA LEU A 112 10.45 -13.89 -16.43
C LEU A 112 9.14 -13.14 -16.16
N ALA A 113 8.48 -13.43 -15.03
CA ALA A 113 7.27 -12.71 -14.66
C ALA A 113 7.53 -11.22 -14.39
N LEU A 114 8.64 -10.87 -13.73
CA LEU A 114 9.04 -9.47 -13.56
C LEU A 114 9.37 -8.79 -14.90
N GLU A 115 10.07 -9.46 -15.81
CA GLU A 115 10.35 -8.99 -17.17
C GLU A 115 9.05 -8.75 -17.95
N ASN A 116 8.08 -9.66 -17.83
CA ASN A 116 6.77 -9.52 -18.45
C ASN A 116 6.02 -8.30 -17.92
N ILE A 117 5.96 -8.11 -16.60
CA ILE A 117 5.32 -6.93 -15.97
C ILE A 117 6.01 -5.65 -16.43
N GLY A 118 7.35 -5.66 -16.45
CA GLY A 118 8.21 -4.57 -16.93
C GLY A 118 7.84 -4.06 -18.32
N ARG A 119 7.48 -4.98 -19.23
CA ARG A 119 7.12 -4.69 -20.62
C ARG A 119 5.70 -4.17 -20.81
N MET A 120 4.81 -4.40 -19.83
CA MET A 120 3.41 -4.00 -19.97
C MET A 120 3.28 -2.48 -19.89
N ALA A 121 2.42 -1.93 -20.75
CA ALA A 121 2.05 -0.53 -20.65
C ALA A 121 1.22 -0.26 -19.38
N PRO A 122 1.33 0.92 -18.75
CA PRO A 122 0.41 1.33 -17.69
C PRO A 122 -1.06 1.25 -18.15
N ASN A 123 -1.98 0.94 -17.24
CA ASN A 123 -3.41 0.82 -17.53
C ASN A 123 -3.76 -0.11 -18.72
N SER A 124 -2.96 -1.15 -18.97
CA SER A 124 -3.17 -2.09 -20.08
C SER A 124 -4.09 -3.26 -19.72
N ILE A 125 -4.29 -3.54 -18.43
CA ILE A 125 -5.05 -4.69 -17.94
C ILE A 125 -6.36 -4.20 -17.31
N GLY A 126 -7.50 -4.50 -17.91
CA GLY A 126 -8.80 -4.27 -17.29
C GLY A 126 -9.03 -5.18 -16.09
N CYS A 127 -9.60 -4.65 -15.01
CA CYS A 127 -10.03 -5.45 -13.86
C CYS A 127 -11.17 -4.74 -13.10
N SER A 128 -11.91 -5.50 -12.32
CA SER A 128 -12.84 -5.00 -11.30
C SER A 128 -12.44 -5.64 -9.98
N LEU A 129 -11.96 -4.84 -9.04
CA LEU A 129 -11.35 -5.34 -7.81
C LEU A 129 -12.22 -5.00 -6.61
N GLU A 130 -12.44 -5.98 -5.74
CA GLU A 130 -13.00 -5.77 -4.41
C GLU A 130 -11.90 -5.40 -3.41
N SER A 131 -10.78 -6.13 -3.47
CA SER A 131 -9.63 -5.92 -2.61
C SER A 131 -8.33 -6.38 -3.25
N VAL A 132 -7.21 -5.88 -2.73
CA VAL A 132 -5.86 -6.25 -3.16
C VAL A 132 -5.03 -6.63 -1.94
N ASN A 133 -4.42 -7.81 -1.98
CA ASN A 133 -3.57 -8.32 -0.91
C ASN A 133 -2.31 -8.99 -1.47
N LEU A 134 -1.25 -8.19 -1.64
CA LEU A 134 0.04 -8.61 -2.20
C LEU A 134 1.12 -8.52 -1.13
N ARG A 135 1.65 -9.67 -0.67
CA ARG A 135 2.61 -9.72 0.44
C ARG A 135 3.91 -10.40 0.03
N SER A 136 5.02 -9.72 0.28
CA SER A 136 6.40 -10.19 0.06
C SER A 136 6.54 -10.85 -1.31
N THR A 137 6.15 -10.10 -2.35
CA THR A 137 6.12 -10.59 -3.73
C THR A 137 6.36 -9.43 -4.70
N GLY A 138 7.12 -9.68 -5.76
CA GLY A 138 7.34 -8.71 -6.84
C GLY A 138 6.12 -8.44 -7.71
N LEU A 139 5.02 -9.17 -7.51
CA LEU A 139 3.75 -8.91 -8.19
C LEU A 139 3.16 -7.55 -7.81
N ILE A 140 3.64 -6.87 -6.76
CA ILE A 140 3.24 -5.48 -6.46
C ILE A 140 3.52 -4.56 -7.66
N ASN A 141 4.53 -4.87 -8.48
CA ASN A 141 4.84 -4.13 -9.70
C ASN A 141 3.73 -4.19 -10.79
N ILE A 142 2.72 -5.06 -10.65
CA ILE A 142 1.56 -5.09 -11.55
C ILE A 142 0.62 -3.89 -11.35
N LEU A 143 0.62 -3.24 -10.18
CA LEU A 143 -0.40 -2.24 -9.82
C LEU A 143 -0.53 -1.10 -10.84
N PRO A 144 0.56 -0.48 -11.36
CA PRO A 144 0.44 0.57 -12.38
C PRO A 144 -0.07 0.06 -13.74
N LYS A 145 -0.06 -1.26 -13.97
CA LYS A 145 -0.51 -1.90 -15.22
C LYS A 145 -2.02 -2.16 -15.20
N LEU A 146 -2.61 -2.21 -14.02
CA LEU A 146 -4.05 -2.38 -13.83
C LEU A 146 -4.80 -1.09 -14.18
N ARG A 147 -5.83 -1.21 -15.01
CA ARG A 147 -6.75 -0.13 -15.35
C ARG A 147 -7.87 -0.09 -14.34
N ILE A 148 -7.60 0.58 -13.22
CA ILE A 148 -8.58 0.85 -12.15
C ILE A 148 -9.14 2.25 -12.38
N HIS A 149 -10.46 2.40 -12.38
CA HIS A 149 -11.11 3.70 -12.48
C HIS A 149 -11.19 4.39 -11.11
N GLY A 150 -11.16 5.72 -11.10
CA GLY A 150 -11.12 6.50 -9.85
C GLY A 150 -12.41 6.44 -9.02
N ASP A 151 -13.51 5.98 -9.61
CA ASP A 151 -14.79 5.72 -8.96
C ASP A 151 -14.95 4.28 -8.46
N CYS A 152 -13.97 3.40 -8.71
CA CYS A 152 -13.97 2.06 -8.16
C CYS A 152 -13.77 2.10 -6.64
N GLU A 153 -14.74 1.57 -5.90
CA GLU A 153 -14.64 1.41 -4.45
C GLU A 153 -13.82 0.16 -4.13
N ILE A 154 -12.71 0.32 -3.43
CA ILE A 154 -11.82 -0.76 -2.99
C ILE A 154 -11.94 -0.92 -1.48
N GLU A 155 -12.43 -2.07 -1.03
CA GLU A 155 -12.64 -2.33 0.41
C GLU A 155 -11.31 -2.38 1.17
N SER A 156 -10.27 -2.98 0.57
CA SER A 156 -8.93 -2.95 1.15
C SER A 156 -7.76 -3.08 0.18
N LEU A 157 -6.67 -2.37 0.51
CA LEU A 157 -5.36 -2.47 -0.13
C LEU A 157 -4.31 -2.85 0.92
N ARG A 158 -3.74 -4.06 0.79
CA ARG A 158 -2.73 -4.61 1.70
C ARG A 158 -1.47 -4.94 0.92
N LEU A 159 -0.40 -4.18 1.16
CA LEU A 159 0.90 -4.39 0.51
C LEU A 159 1.99 -4.59 1.56
N SER A 160 2.83 -5.60 1.37
CA SER A 160 4.05 -5.82 2.17
C SER A 160 5.20 -6.13 1.23
N ALA A 161 6.35 -5.50 1.41
CA ALA A 161 7.52 -5.75 0.58
C ALA A 161 8.79 -5.75 1.43
N SER A 162 9.33 -6.95 1.68
CA SER A 162 10.57 -7.15 2.44
C SER A 162 11.83 -6.82 1.66
N GLU A 163 11.73 -6.74 0.34
CA GLU A 163 12.83 -6.48 -0.59
C GLU A 163 12.49 -5.26 -1.46
N LYS A 164 13.50 -4.47 -1.80
CA LYS A 164 13.33 -3.24 -2.57
C LYS A 164 12.84 -3.54 -3.99
N GLU A 165 13.30 -4.64 -4.54
CA GLU A 165 13.03 -5.17 -5.87
C GLU A 165 11.52 -5.43 -6.05
N HIS A 166 10.82 -5.79 -4.96
CA HIS A 166 9.39 -6.04 -4.99
C HIS A 166 8.54 -4.81 -5.37
N VAL A 167 9.08 -3.60 -5.22
CA VAL A 167 8.38 -2.34 -5.51
C VAL A 167 9.13 -1.43 -6.47
N ALA A 168 10.29 -1.87 -6.99
CA ALA A 168 11.21 -1.03 -7.74
C ALA A 168 10.55 -0.39 -8.97
N GLU A 169 9.74 -1.14 -9.70
CA GLU A 169 9.07 -0.66 -10.91
C GLU A 169 7.93 0.32 -10.58
N VAL A 170 7.24 0.12 -9.46
CA VAL A 170 6.23 1.06 -8.99
C VAL A 170 6.88 2.38 -8.55
N LEU A 171 7.98 2.31 -7.82
CA LEU A 171 8.70 3.50 -7.36
C LEU A 171 9.38 4.26 -8.51
N ALA A 172 9.68 3.58 -9.61
CA ALA A 172 10.20 4.18 -10.84
C ALA A 172 9.13 4.93 -11.66
N GLN A 173 7.84 4.79 -11.36
CA GLN A 173 6.79 5.52 -12.08
C GLN A 173 6.97 7.04 -11.93
N GLU A 174 6.94 7.76 -13.06
CA GLU A 174 6.98 9.23 -13.06
C GLU A 174 5.66 9.82 -12.57
N ASN A 175 4.55 9.28 -13.07
CA ASN A 175 3.21 9.75 -12.76
C ASN A 175 2.51 8.82 -11.76
N PRO A 176 1.70 9.36 -10.82
CA PRO A 176 0.88 8.53 -9.95
C PRO A 176 -0.13 7.69 -10.74
N PHE A 177 -0.34 6.44 -10.31
CA PHE A 177 -1.36 5.55 -10.87
C PHE A 177 -2.63 5.56 -10.02
N CYS A 178 -3.77 5.20 -10.63
CA CYS A 178 -5.05 5.13 -9.94
C CYS A 178 -5.18 3.81 -9.16
N VAL A 179 -5.67 3.90 -7.92
CA VAL A 179 -5.97 2.73 -7.07
C VAL A 179 -7.45 2.66 -6.66
N GLY A 180 -8.31 3.48 -7.28
CA GLY A 180 -9.69 3.67 -6.86
C GLY A 180 -9.81 4.41 -5.52
N ARG A 181 -10.99 4.35 -4.92
CA ARG A 181 -11.31 4.86 -3.58
C ARG A 181 -11.10 3.77 -2.56
N VAL A 182 -9.98 3.82 -1.85
CA VAL A 182 -9.58 2.76 -0.90
C VAL A 182 -10.11 3.08 0.48
N LYS A 183 -10.95 2.21 1.05
CA LYS A 183 -11.44 2.38 2.43
C LYS A 183 -10.36 2.06 3.47
N LYS A 184 -9.63 0.95 3.32
CA LYS A 184 -8.63 0.48 4.30
C LYS A 184 -7.30 0.20 3.62
N MET A 185 -6.25 0.90 4.03
CA MET A 185 -4.91 0.79 3.45
C MET A 185 -3.88 0.35 4.49
N TRP A 186 -3.19 -0.75 4.22
CA TRP A 186 -2.10 -1.27 5.04
C TRP A 186 -0.84 -1.45 4.20
N LEU A 187 0.19 -0.65 4.46
CA LEU A 187 1.47 -0.72 3.76
C LEU A 187 2.60 -1.04 4.75
N ARG A 188 3.37 -2.07 4.44
CA ARG A 188 4.48 -2.54 5.29
C ARG A 188 5.80 -2.56 4.54
N GLU A 189 6.87 -2.17 5.24
CA GLU A 189 8.25 -2.23 4.75
C GLU A 189 8.41 -1.39 3.48
N TYR A 190 9.11 -1.85 2.44
CA TYR A 190 9.30 -1.08 1.20
C TYR A 190 7.98 -0.70 0.52
N ALA A 191 6.87 -1.37 0.82
CA ALA A 191 5.55 -1.02 0.30
C ALA A 191 5.05 0.34 0.82
N VAL A 192 5.61 0.86 1.92
CA VAL A 192 5.33 2.22 2.40
C VAL A 192 5.69 3.25 1.33
N GLY A 193 6.74 3.03 0.54
CA GLY A 193 7.13 3.90 -0.58
C GLY A 193 6.06 4.05 -1.67
N VAL A 194 5.26 2.99 -1.89
CA VAL A 194 4.29 2.89 -2.99
C VAL A 194 3.23 3.97 -2.88
N ILE A 195 2.88 4.43 -1.67
CA ILE A 195 1.87 5.48 -1.45
C ILE A 195 2.20 6.78 -2.20
N THR A 196 3.49 7.08 -2.40
CA THR A 196 3.95 8.29 -3.10
C THR A 196 3.65 8.26 -4.60
N LYS A 197 3.26 7.09 -5.11
CA LYS A 197 2.97 6.82 -6.52
C LYS A 197 1.49 6.55 -6.76
N MET A 198 0.64 6.72 -5.74
CA MET A 198 -0.81 6.57 -5.87
C MET A 198 -1.49 7.92 -6.03
N SER A 199 -2.53 7.98 -6.85
CA SER A 199 -3.46 9.12 -6.88
C SER A 199 -4.54 8.92 -5.81
N LEU A 200 -4.47 9.68 -4.70
CA LEU A 200 -5.36 9.55 -3.54
C LEU A 200 -6.21 10.79 -3.25
N LYS A 201 -6.17 11.80 -4.13
CA LYS A 201 -6.76 13.13 -3.86
C LYS A 201 -8.24 13.08 -3.49
N ASP A 202 -9.01 12.21 -4.14
CA ASP A 202 -10.46 12.07 -3.96
C ASP A 202 -10.84 10.81 -3.16
N SER A 203 -9.88 10.26 -2.40
CA SER A 203 -10.10 9.07 -1.57
C SER A 203 -10.46 9.46 -0.14
N GLU A 204 -11.47 8.81 0.42
CA GLU A 204 -11.87 8.91 1.83
C GLU A 204 -11.47 7.64 2.58
N ILE A 205 -10.24 7.62 3.11
CA ILE A 205 -9.65 6.46 3.77
C ILE A 205 -10.16 6.36 5.22
N GLU A 206 -10.84 5.28 5.55
CA GLU A 206 -11.28 5.01 6.92
C GLU A 206 -10.12 4.63 7.85
N SER A 207 -9.11 3.92 7.32
CA SER A 207 -7.95 3.47 8.08
C SER A 207 -6.69 3.39 7.20
N LEU A 208 -5.70 4.22 7.51
CA LEU A 208 -4.36 4.21 6.92
C LEU A 208 -3.35 3.71 7.94
N VAL A 209 -2.64 2.62 7.61
CA VAL A 209 -1.64 2.01 8.48
C VAL A 209 -0.33 1.85 7.72
N LEU A 210 0.72 2.52 8.20
CA LEU A 210 2.07 2.42 7.67
C LEU A 210 2.99 1.82 8.74
N TYR A 211 3.75 0.80 8.38
CA TYR A 211 4.73 0.17 9.28
C TYR A 211 6.06 -0.02 8.57
N ALA A 212 7.15 0.42 9.20
CA ALA A 212 8.51 0.20 8.71
C ALA A 212 9.47 -0.10 9.86
N SER A 213 10.15 -1.25 9.79
CA SER A 213 11.16 -1.70 10.76
C SER A 213 12.57 -1.14 10.49
N GLU A 214 12.84 -0.69 9.27
CA GLU A 214 14.14 -0.20 8.81
C GLU A 214 14.00 1.15 8.11
N GLU A 215 15.09 1.92 8.11
CA GLU A 215 15.15 3.23 7.46
C GLU A 215 15.00 3.12 5.94
N ALA A 216 15.61 2.09 5.34
CA ALA A 216 15.56 1.83 3.91
C ALA A 216 14.12 1.69 3.37
N HIS A 217 13.20 1.18 4.20
CA HIS A 217 11.79 1.00 3.85
C HIS A 217 11.06 2.32 3.56
N VAL A 218 11.49 3.42 4.17
CA VAL A 218 10.86 4.75 4.03
C VAL A 218 11.71 5.73 3.22
N ALA A 219 12.92 5.34 2.82
CA ALA A 219 13.87 6.20 2.11
C ALA A 219 13.26 6.86 0.86
N ALA A 220 12.48 6.10 0.07
CA ALA A 220 11.80 6.63 -1.12
C ALA A 220 10.78 7.73 -0.79
N VAL A 221 10.13 7.65 0.37
CA VAL A 221 9.17 8.67 0.82
C VAL A 221 9.89 9.90 1.34
N LEU A 222 10.93 9.71 2.14
CA LEU A 222 11.70 10.80 2.73
C LEU A 222 12.50 11.60 1.68
N ALA A 223 12.88 10.95 0.57
CA ALA A 223 13.48 11.61 -0.58
C ALA A 223 12.53 12.56 -1.34
N GLN A 224 11.22 12.53 -1.07
CA GLN A 224 10.27 13.44 -1.71
C GLN A 224 10.56 14.89 -1.31
N LYS A 225 10.71 15.75 -2.33
CA LYS A 225 10.92 17.20 -2.13
C LYS A 225 9.65 17.92 -1.72
N LYS A 226 8.49 17.46 -2.23
CA LYS A 226 7.18 18.04 -1.95
C LYS A 226 6.34 17.02 -1.17
N PRO A 227 5.53 17.47 -0.19
CA PRO A 227 4.59 16.58 0.45
C PRO A 227 3.60 15.97 -0.55
N PHE A 228 3.23 14.70 -0.37
CA PHE A 228 2.23 14.01 -1.18
C PHE A 228 0.84 14.07 -0.52
N CYS A 229 -0.21 14.01 -1.33
CA CYS A 229 -1.59 13.99 -0.86
C CYS A 229 -1.99 12.57 -0.43
N VAL A 230 -2.69 12.45 0.70
CA VAL A 230 -3.22 11.18 1.22
C VAL A 230 -4.74 11.07 1.17
N GLY A 231 -5.43 12.06 0.58
CA GLY A 231 -6.89 12.18 0.62
C GLY A 231 -7.42 12.51 2.01
N GLY A 232 -8.71 12.27 2.24
CA GLY A 232 -9.32 12.27 3.57
C GLY A 232 -8.92 11.02 4.35
N VAL A 233 -8.56 11.15 5.63
CA VAL A 233 -8.13 10.02 6.47
C VAL A 233 -8.78 10.09 7.85
N LYS A 234 -9.68 9.16 8.18
CA LYS A 234 -10.31 9.11 9.51
C LYS A 234 -9.34 8.61 10.58
N LYS A 235 -8.65 7.49 10.33
CA LYS A 235 -7.71 6.86 11.28
C LYS A 235 -6.36 6.66 10.63
N MET A 236 -5.31 7.14 11.28
CA MET A 236 -3.94 7.06 10.78
C MET A 236 -3.01 6.48 11.85
N TRP A 237 -2.34 5.37 11.52
CA TRP A 237 -1.37 4.69 12.39
C TRP A 237 -0.01 4.61 11.69
N LEU A 238 0.99 5.30 12.23
CA LEU A 238 2.36 5.29 11.70
C LEU A 238 3.29 4.66 12.73
N LEU A 239 3.88 3.52 12.36
CA LEU A 239 4.59 2.64 13.29
C LEU A 239 6.05 2.44 12.86
N GLY A 240 6.97 2.55 13.81
CA GLY A 240 8.41 2.43 13.55
C GLY A 240 8.93 3.61 12.73
N TYR A 241 9.81 3.34 11.75
CA TYR A 241 10.33 4.37 10.82
C TYR A 241 9.23 5.06 10.01
N ALA A 242 8.05 4.44 9.88
CA ALA A 242 6.91 5.07 9.20
C ALA A 242 6.39 6.31 9.93
N ALA A 243 6.70 6.48 11.23
CA ALA A 243 6.40 7.72 11.95
C ALA A 243 7.03 8.96 11.27
N SER A 244 8.21 8.81 10.64
CA SER A 244 8.87 9.91 9.93
C SER A 244 8.20 10.31 8.62
N VAL A 245 7.36 9.43 8.05
CA VAL A 245 6.65 9.68 6.79
C VAL A 245 5.66 10.84 6.91
N ILE A 246 5.15 11.12 8.12
CA ILE A 246 4.19 12.22 8.35
C ILE A 246 4.70 13.57 7.87
N THR A 247 6.03 13.79 7.94
CA THR A 247 6.68 15.04 7.49
C THR A 247 6.58 15.27 5.98
N LYS A 248 6.25 14.22 5.23
CA LYS A 248 6.10 14.23 3.78
C LYS A 248 4.65 14.11 3.34
N MET A 249 3.68 14.16 4.27
CA MET A 249 2.26 14.17 3.95
C MET A 249 1.73 15.60 3.91
N SER A 250 0.86 15.89 2.94
CA SER A 250 0.07 17.13 2.92
C SER A 250 -1.18 16.93 3.78
N LEU A 251 -1.14 17.38 5.03
CA LEU A 251 -2.20 17.17 6.02
C LEU A 251 -2.94 18.43 6.45
N LYS A 252 -2.56 19.61 5.94
CA LYS A 252 -3.08 20.91 6.42
C LYS A 252 -4.61 20.97 6.40
N ASP A 253 -5.22 20.44 5.34
CA ASP A 253 -6.67 20.46 5.12
C ASP A 253 -7.35 19.14 5.51
N CYS A 254 -6.61 18.22 6.15
CA CYS A 254 -7.15 16.93 6.58
C CYS A 254 -7.86 17.03 7.93
N GLU A 255 -8.93 16.25 8.07
CA GLU A 255 -9.65 16.02 9.34
C GLU A 255 -9.45 14.58 9.78
N ILE A 256 -8.67 14.40 10.83
CA ILE A 256 -8.26 13.09 11.34
C ILE A 256 -8.98 12.84 12.67
N GLU A 257 -9.82 11.80 12.70
CA GLU A 257 -10.49 11.37 13.94
C GLU A 257 -9.48 10.81 14.94
N TYR A 258 -8.50 10.05 14.45
CA TYR A 258 -7.51 9.38 15.28
C TYR A 258 -6.13 9.30 14.61
N LEU A 259 -5.14 9.99 15.19
CA LEU A 259 -3.73 9.92 14.80
C LEU A 259 -2.92 9.18 15.87
N ARG A 260 -2.24 8.10 15.49
CA ARG A 260 -1.28 7.40 16.37
C ARG A 260 0.09 7.31 15.71
N LEU A 261 1.10 7.79 16.43
CA LEU A 261 2.51 7.56 16.13
C LEU A 261 3.12 6.68 17.21
N ASP A 262 3.86 5.66 16.81
CA ASP A 262 4.47 4.70 17.73
C ASP A 262 5.90 4.38 17.28
N ALA A 263 6.89 4.69 18.13
CA ALA A 263 8.29 4.56 17.77
C ALA A 263 9.14 3.99 18.92
N THR A 264 9.46 2.71 18.83
CA THR A 264 10.26 1.98 19.83
C THR A 264 11.74 2.34 19.92
N ARG A 265 12.26 3.12 18.97
CA ARG A 265 13.68 3.51 18.93
C ARG A 265 13.82 4.96 18.50
N ARG A 266 14.79 5.68 19.09
CA ARG A 266 15.09 7.09 18.73
C ARG A 266 15.28 7.29 17.22
N LYS A 267 15.96 6.35 16.58
CA LYS A 267 16.23 6.37 15.13
C LYS A 267 14.97 6.36 14.25
N HIS A 268 13.83 5.89 14.75
CA HIS A 268 12.57 5.88 14.00
C HIS A 268 12.02 7.29 13.71
N VAL A 269 12.41 8.28 14.52
CA VAL A 269 11.94 9.67 14.43
C VAL A 269 13.08 10.66 14.19
N ALA A 270 14.30 10.17 13.93
CA ALA A 270 15.47 11.04 13.77
C ALA A 270 15.27 12.11 12.68
N GLU A 271 14.67 11.71 11.56
CA GLU A 271 14.33 12.58 10.43
C GLU A 271 13.31 13.66 10.78
N VAL A 272 12.32 13.33 11.63
CA VAL A 272 11.37 14.31 12.14
C VAL A 272 12.08 15.33 13.02
N LEU A 273 12.90 14.85 13.95
CA LEU A 273 13.61 15.68 14.92
C LEU A 273 14.67 16.58 14.27
N ALA A 274 15.18 16.18 13.10
CA ALA A 274 16.11 16.98 12.31
C ALA A 274 15.43 18.13 11.53
N GLN A 275 14.09 18.18 11.46
CA GLN A 275 13.39 19.27 10.79
C GLN A 275 13.68 20.62 11.45
N GLU A 276 14.01 21.62 10.63
CA GLU A 276 14.15 23.01 11.09
C GLU A 276 12.78 23.66 11.32
N LYS A 277 11.83 23.37 10.42
CA LYS A 277 10.49 23.96 10.45
C LYS A 277 9.45 22.93 10.88
N PRO A 278 8.49 23.32 11.74
CA PRO A 278 7.38 22.44 12.08
C PRO A 278 6.57 22.05 10.85
N PHE A 279 6.11 20.79 10.79
CA PHE A 279 5.13 20.34 9.80
C PHE A 279 3.70 20.45 10.36
N CYS A 280 2.70 20.62 9.51
CA CYS A 280 1.30 20.70 9.95
C CYS A 280 0.66 19.31 9.96
N VAL A 281 -0.02 18.96 11.06
CA VAL A 281 -0.77 17.69 11.19
C VAL A 281 -2.27 17.81 10.87
N GLY A 282 -2.72 18.99 10.46
CA GLY A 282 -4.13 19.26 10.16
C GLY A 282 -5.00 19.40 11.41
N ARG A 283 -6.29 19.09 11.25
CA ARG A 283 -7.27 19.02 12.35
C ARG A 283 -7.31 17.58 12.87
N VAL A 284 -7.02 17.39 14.16
CA VAL A 284 -6.94 16.07 14.80
C VAL A 284 -7.82 16.06 16.03
N LYS A 285 -8.76 15.10 16.09
CA LYS A 285 -9.68 14.93 17.21
C LYS A 285 -9.04 14.15 18.37
N LYS A 286 -8.32 13.07 18.08
CA LYS A 286 -7.57 12.27 19.07
C LYS A 286 -6.15 12.00 18.59
N MET A 287 -5.15 12.37 19.38
CA MET A 287 -3.74 12.19 19.03
C MET A 287 -2.97 11.45 20.12
N TRP A 288 -2.43 10.28 19.78
CA TRP A 288 -1.66 9.44 20.70
C TRP A 288 -0.23 9.23 20.19
N LEU A 289 0.74 9.65 20.98
CA LEU A 289 2.16 9.51 20.65
C LEU A 289 2.82 8.61 21.69
N TYR A 290 3.41 7.52 21.22
CA TYR A 290 4.01 6.50 22.08
C TYR A 290 5.53 6.40 21.90
N GLU A 291 6.20 6.17 23.02
CA GLU A 291 7.63 5.91 23.12
C GLU A 291 8.44 7.08 22.53
N TYR A 292 9.40 6.86 21.63
CA TYR A 292 10.15 7.97 21.04
C TYR A 292 9.31 8.87 20.13
N ALA A 293 8.10 8.46 19.75
CA ALA A 293 7.21 9.31 18.95
C ALA A 293 6.71 10.52 19.72
N VAL A 294 6.82 10.53 21.07
CA VAL A 294 6.52 11.73 21.86
C VAL A 294 7.37 12.92 21.44
N GLY A 295 8.62 12.71 21.00
CA GLY A 295 9.50 13.80 20.55
C GLY A 295 9.02 14.51 19.29
N VAL A 296 8.12 13.89 18.50
CA VAL A 296 7.56 14.49 17.28
C VAL A 296 6.81 15.80 17.58
N ILE A 297 6.28 15.96 18.80
CA ILE A 297 5.54 17.17 19.19
C ILE A 297 6.37 18.45 19.07
N THR A 298 7.70 18.36 19.23
CA THR A 298 8.58 19.53 19.17
C THR A 298 8.76 20.04 17.73
N LYS A 299 8.28 19.27 16.74
CA LYS A 299 8.45 19.52 15.30
C LYS A 299 7.14 19.54 14.54
N MET A 300 6.01 19.61 15.23
CA MET A 300 4.71 19.69 14.58
C MET A 300 3.97 20.97 14.98
N SER A 301 3.03 21.35 14.13
CA SER A 301 2.06 22.42 14.36
C SER A 301 0.66 21.87 14.11
N ILE A 302 -0.29 22.35 14.91
CA ILE A 302 -1.69 21.96 14.82
C ILE A 302 -2.45 23.11 14.14
N HIS A 303 -3.48 22.79 13.36
CA HIS A 303 -4.32 23.81 12.75
C HIS A 303 -4.94 24.73 13.82
N GLU A 304 -4.99 26.04 13.57
CA GLU A 304 -5.43 27.06 14.55
C GLU A 304 -6.85 26.82 15.08
N ASP A 305 -7.77 26.42 14.20
CA ASP A 305 -9.15 26.10 14.57
C ASP A 305 -9.34 24.68 15.18
N ASN A 306 -8.26 23.96 15.45
CA ASN A 306 -8.39 22.60 15.99
C ASN A 306 -8.75 22.60 17.48
N THR A 307 -9.74 21.79 17.85
CA THR A 307 -10.06 21.48 19.24
C THR A 307 -9.94 19.97 19.46
N MET A 308 -8.87 19.52 20.13
CA MET A 308 -8.65 18.11 20.42
C MET A 308 -9.59 17.62 21.53
N GLU A 309 -10.19 16.45 21.33
CA GLU A 309 -10.88 15.73 22.41
C GLU A 309 -9.92 14.99 23.31
N SER A 310 -8.80 14.49 22.77
CA SER A 310 -7.81 13.76 23.56
C SER A 310 -6.41 13.89 22.97
N PHE A 311 -5.46 14.21 23.84
CA PHE A 311 -4.04 14.23 23.54
C PHE A 311 -3.30 13.38 24.57
N VAL A 312 -2.57 12.37 24.10
CA VAL A 312 -1.90 11.39 24.98
C VAL A 312 -0.43 11.26 24.60
N LEU A 313 0.45 11.45 25.59
CA LEU A 313 1.86 11.08 25.48
C LEU A 313 2.14 9.88 26.39
N GLY A 314 2.48 8.74 25.81
CA GLY A 314 2.77 7.51 26.53
C GLY A 314 4.22 7.07 26.36
N GLY A 315 4.91 6.75 27.45
CA GLY A 315 6.29 6.27 27.35
C GLY A 315 7.05 6.27 28.68
N TYR A 316 8.22 5.64 28.69
CA TYR A 316 9.15 5.71 29.81
C TYR A 316 9.83 7.09 29.92
N LYS A 317 10.44 7.33 31.08
CA LYS A 317 11.03 8.61 31.46
C LYS A 317 12.01 9.18 30.42
N ASP A 318 12.81 8.32 29.80
CA ASP A 318 13.91 8.72 28.92
C ASP A 318 13.44 9.21 27.55
N TYR A 319 12.26 8.78 27.10
CA TYR A 319 11.71 9.16 25.79
C TYR A 319 11.34 10.65 25.71
N PHE A 320 11.17 11.31 26.85
CA PHE A 320 10.79 12.72 26.93
C PHE A 320 11.98 13.68 26.99
N SER A 321 13.22 13.19 26.93
CA SER A 321 14.44 14.01 27.01
C SER A 321 14.41 15.20 26.05
N GLY A 322 14.09 14.97 24.77
CA GLY A 322 14.00 16.04 23.78
C GLY A 322 12.90 17.07 24.05
N ILE A 323 11.80 16.70 24.71
CA ILE A 323 10.75 17.65 25.12
C ILE A 323 11.21 18.48 26.32
N LEU A 324 12.00 17.89 27.22
CA LEU A 324 12.46 18.58 28.43
C LEU A 324 13.54 19.62 28.15
N GLU A 325 14.24 19.48 27.04
CA GLU A 325 15.21 20.45 26.51
C GLU A 325 14.54 21.71 25.96
N GLU A 326 13.26 21.63 25.59
CA GLU A 326 12.49 22.76 25.11
C GLU A 326 12.22 23.80 26.21
N GLY A 327 11.99 25.05 25.80
CA GLY A 327 11.55 26.12 26.70
C GLY A 327 10.21 25.80 27.37
N ASP A 328 9.94 26.45 28.50
CA ASP A 328 8.60 26.37 29.10
C ASP A 328 7.59 27.05 28.17
N ASN A 329 6.39 26.46 28.02
CA ASN A 329 5.33 26.90 27.11
C ASN A 329 5.74 27.08 25.63
N SER A 330 6.80 26.42 25.16
CA SER A 330 7.28 26.57 23.79
C SER A 330 6.52 25.71 22.77
N ILE A 331 5.92 24.59 23.20
CA ILE A 331 5.23 23.63 22.33
C ILE A 331 3.73 23.95 22.33
N ASP A 332 3.21 24.44 21.21
CA ASP A 332 1.79 24.78 21.08
C ASP A 332 0.94 23.56 20.71
N LEU A 333 -0.07 23.27 21.52
CA LEU A 333 -1.07 22.24 21.23
C LEU A 333 -2.46 22.83 20.93
N GLY A 334 -2.62 24.15 20.99
CA GLY A 334 -3.90 24.81 20.77
C GLY A 334 -4.95 24.43 21.83
N ARG A 335 -6.18 24.16 21.38
CA ARG A 335 -7.33 23.92 22.26
C ARG A 335 -7.55 22.43 22.52
N ILE A 336 -7.78 22.07 23.78
CA ILE A 336 -7.99 20.69 24.22
C ILE A 336 -9.19 20.62 25.16
N ARG A 337 -10.08 19.64 24.99
CA ARG A 337 -11.21 19.45 25.90
C ARG A 337 -10.75 19.08 27.31
N THR A 338 -11.47 19.57 28.32
CA THR A 338 -11.24 19.22 29.73
C THR A 338 -11.23 17.70 29.93
N GLY A 339 -10.20 17.18 30.61
CA GLY A 339 -9.99 15.74 30.80
C GLY A 339 -9.37 15.01 29.59
N GLY A 340 -9.17 15.71 28.48
CA GLY A 340 -8.58 15.18 27.24
C GLY A 340 -7.05 15.10 27.25
N LEU A 341 -6.38 15.92 28.06
CA LEU A 341 -4.92 15.97 28.15
C LEU A 341 -4.37 14.90 29.11
N ARG A 342 -3.60 13.95 28.60
CA ARG A 342 -2.93 12.91 29.37
C ARG A 342 -1.43 12.90 29.08
N VAL A 343 -0.69 13.70 29.85
CA VAL A 343 0.76 13.85 29.73
C VAL A 343 1.42 13.80 31.12
N PRO A 344 2.68 13.37 31.23
CA PRO A 344 3.38 13.41 32.52
C PRO A 344 3.52 14.85 33.05
N GLU A 345 3.41 15.03 34.38
CA GLU A 345 3.36 16.35 35.01
C GLU A 345 4.54 17.27 34.63
N ARG A 346 5.76 16.71 34.64
CA ARG A 346 6.98 17.41 34.24
C ARG A 346 7.00 17.93 32.79
N ILE A 347 6.12 17.40 31.94
CA ILE A 347 5.97 17.77 30.54
C ILE A 347 4.92 18.86 30.37
N LYS A 348 3.90 18.94 31.24
CA LYS A 348 2.85 19.96 31.14
C LYS A 348 3.43 21.38 31.03
N ARG A 349 4.43 21.72 31.86
CA ARG A 349 5.12 23.03 31.82
C ARG A 349 5.78 23.39 30.48
N LYS A 350 6.02 22.41 29.60
CA LYS A 350 6.62 22.61 28.27
C LYS A 350 5.57 22.91 27.21
N LEU A 351 4.31 22.65 27.51
CA LEU A 351 3.19 22.75 26.58
C LEU A 351 2.44 24.05 26.80
N ARG A 352 2.07 24.71 25.70
CA ARG A 352 1.11 25.81 25.66
C ARG A 352 -0.19 25.27 25.09
N TYR A 353 -1.28 25.38 25.85
CA TYR A 353 -2.60 24.92 25.45
C TYR A 353 -3.70 25.68 26.19
N THR A 354 -4.91 25.63 25.65
CA THR A 354 -6.11 26.16 26.28
C THR A 354 -7.08 25.00 26.55
N LEU A 355 -7.49 24.83 27.80
CA LEU A 355 -8.55 23.88 28.12
C LEU A 355 -9.91 24.47 27.77
N VAL A 356 -10.78 23.66 27.17
CA VAL A 356 -12.14 24.05 26.83
C VAL A 356 -13.18 23.03 27.30
N ASP A 357 -14.36 23.51 27.67
CA ASP A 357 -15.49 22.64 28.05
C ASP A 357 -16.15 21.95 26.83
N GLY A 358 -17.28 21.28 27.06
CA GLY A 358 -18.05 20.61 26.00
C GLY A 358 -18.68 21.57 24.98
N GLU A 359 -18.87 22.84 25.34
CA GLU A 359 -19.38 23.90 24.48
C GLU A 359 -18.25 24.66 23.76
N GLY A 360 -16.99 24.36 24.09
CA GLY A 360 -15.81 25.00 23.54
C GLY A 360 -15.40 26.29 24.26
N LYS A 361 -15.98 26.61 25.42
CA LYS A 361 -15.59 27.78 26.22
C LYS A 361 -14.33 27.48 27.01
N GLU A 362 -13.45 28.47 27.13
CA GLU A 362 -12.21 28.34 27.90
C GLU A 362 -12.50 28.10 29.38
N VAL A 363 -11.73 27.20 29.98
CA VAL A 363 -11.76 26.92 31.42
C VAL A 363 -10.37 27.10 32.01
N LEU A 364 -10.33 27.56 33.26
CA LEU A 364 -9.07 27.65 34.01
C LEU A 364 -8.59 26.25 34.38
N GLU A 365 -7.27 26.03 34.35
CA GLU A 365 -6.68 24.84 34.95
C GLU A 365 -6.88 24.88 36.47
N GLU A 366 -7.36 23.78 37.06
CA GLU A 366 -7.40 23.58 38.51
C GLU A 366 -6.03 23.29 39.11
#